data_AF-A0A7K9G1I9-F1
#
_entry.id   AF-A0A7K9G1I9-F1
#
_cell.length_a   1.000
_cell.length_b   1.000
_cell.length_c   1.000
_cell.angle_alpha   90.00
_cell.angle_beta   90.00
_cell.angle_gamma   90.00
#
_symmetry.space_group_name_H-M   'P 1'
#
loop_
_entity.id
_entity.type
_entity.pdbx_description
1 polymer ?
#
loop_
_entity_poly.entity_id
_entity_poly.type
_entity_poly.pdbx_seq_one_letter_code
_entity_poly.pdbx_strand_id
1 'polypeptide(L)' 'LAVVYETPHPADAALYGARCRYLQPRWRELPGRLLDVGFGGRWWVLGARLRDCDVNEEEFEGLPERLRRMETHHLRSHR' A
#
# COMPACT_ATOMS: atom_id res chain seq x y z
N LEU A 1 -9.85 -8.04 13.17
CA LEU A 1 -8.61 -8.13 12.39
C LEU A 1 -8.98 -8.69 11.02
N ALA A 2 -8.53 -8.05 9.95
CA ALA A 2 -8.71 -8.49 8.57
C ALA A 2 -7.38 -8.36 7.80
N VAL A 3 -7.24 -9.11 6.72
CA VAL A 3 -6.03 -9.11 5.88
C VAL A 3 -6.46 -9.14 4.41
N VAL A 4 -5.77 -8.38 3.58
CA VAL A 4 -5.84 -8.46 2.11
C VAL A 4 -4.53 -9.00 1.59
N TYR A 5 -4.59 -9.98 0.70
CA TYR A 5 -3.43 -10.58 0.05
C TYR A 5 -3.75 -10.89 -1.41
N GLU A 6 -2.71 -10.95 -2.24
CA GLU A 6 -2.83 -11.28 -3.66
C GLU A 6 -2.91 -12.80 -3.90
N THR A 7 -3.80 -13.21 -4.80
CA THR A 7 -3.88 -14.58 -5.31
C THR A 7 -3.42 -14.66 -6.77
N PRO A 8 -2.75 -15.74 -7.20
CA PRO A 8 -2.31 -15.88 -8.60
C PRO A 8 -3.44 -15.96 -9.62
N HIS A 9 -4.63 -16.36 -9.18
CA HIS A 9 -5.81 -16.58 -10.02
C HIS A 9 -7.07 -16.05 -9.32
N PRO A 10 -8.11 -15.67 -10.08
CA PRO A 10 -9.42 -15.33 -9.51
C PRO A 10 -10.12 -16.59 -8.98
N ALA A 11 -11.08 -16.38 -8.06
CA ALA A 11 -11.75 -17.48 -7.34
C ALA A 11 -12.58 -18.41 -8.25
N ASP A 12 -13.06 -17.90 -9.39
CA ASP A 12 -13.88 -18.60 -10.36
C ASP A 12 -13.06 -19.33 -11.45
N ALA A 13 -11.74 -19.18 -11.48
CA ALA A 13 -10.90 -19.84 -12.48
C ALA A 13 -11.05 -21.37 -12.45
N ALA A 14 -11.34 -21.98 -13.59
CA ALA A 14 -11.48 -23.44 -13.74
C ALA A 14 -10.23 -24.14 -14.33
N LEU A 15 -9.14 -23.39 -14.52
CA LEU A 15 -7.88 -23.92 -15.04
C LEU A 15 -7.24 -24.90 -14.05
N TYR A 16 -6.57 -25.94 -14.56
CA TYR A 16 -5.84 -26.89 -13.73
C TYR A 16 -4.80 -26.20 -12.82
N GLY A 17 -4.08 -25.20 -13.34
CA GLY A 17 -3.13 -24.40 -12.56
C GLY A 17 -3.74 -23.73 -11.33
N ALA A 18 -5.00 -23.29 -11.44
CA ALA A 18 -5.72 -22.63 -10.35
C ALA A 18 -6.32 -23.61 -9.33
N ARG A 19 -6.61 -24.86 -9.74
CA ARG A 19 -7.30 -25.86 -8.90
C ARG A 19 -6.34 -26.88 -8.28
N CYS A 20 -5.17 -27.11 -8.88
CA CYS A 20 -4.22 -28.09 -8.38
C CYS A 20 -3.60 -27.62 -7.06
N ARG A 21 -3.84 -28.39 -5.98
CA ARG A 21 -3.33 -28.12 -4.63
C ARG A 21 -1.80 -28.02 -4.57
N TYR A 22 -1.10 -28.78 -5.40
CA TYR A 22 0.37 -28.83 -5.41
C TYR A 22 1.01 -27.62 -6.10
N LEU A 23 0.22 -26.86 -6.86
CA LEU A 23 0.64 -25.62 -7.50
C LEU A 23 0.27 -24.37 -6.68
N GLN A 24 -0.44 -24.53 -5.57
CA GLN A 24 -0.86 -23.40 -4.74
C GLN A 24 0.31 -22.78 -3.96
N PRO A 25 0.30 -21.46 -3.74
CA PRO A 25 1.28 -20.79 -2.90
C PRO A 25 1.37 -21.43 -1.52
N ARG A 26 2.58 -21.56 -1.00
CA ARG A 26 2.79 -22.08 0.36
C ARG A 26 2.47 -21.02 1.40
N TRP A 27 2.05 -21.43 2.59
CA TRP A 27 1.85 -20.53 3.74
C TRP A 27 3.09 -19.67 4.06
N ARG A 28 4.29 -20.20 3.78
CA ARG A 28 5.56 -19.47 3.96
C ARG A 28 5.74 -18.30 3.00
N GLU A 29 5.04 -18.30 1.86
CA GLU A 29 5.09 -17.22 0.86
C GLU A 29 4.07 -16.10 1.17
N LEU A 30 3.12 -16.35 2.09
CA LEU A 30 2.06 -15.39 2.43
C LEU A 30 2.59 -13.99 2.82
N PRO A 31 3.68 -13.85 3.60
CA PRO A 31 4.20 -12.52 3.94
C PRO A 31 4.55 -11.67 2.72
N GLY A 32 5.05 -12.28 1.63
CA GLY A 32 5.39 -11.57 0.39
C GLY A 32 4.18 -11.19 -0.47
N ARG A 33 2.99 -11.72 -0.15
CA ARG A 33 1.73 -11.48 -0.88
C ARG A 33 0.76 -10.59 -0.12
N LEU A 34 1.13 -10.17 1.09
CA LEU A 34 0.31 -9.33 1.95
C LEU A 34 0.22 -7.91 1.37
N LEU A 35 -1.00 -7.41 1.16
CA LEU A 35 -1.23 -6.07 0.62
C LEU A 35 -1.60 -5.07 1.73
N ASP A 36 -2.48 -5.46 2.65
CA ASP A 36 -2.90 -4.60 3.76
C ASP A 36 -3.41 -5.40 4.97
N VAL A 37 -3.42 -4.76 6.13
CA VAL A 37 -3.95 -5.26 7.40
C VAL A 37 -5.02 -4.30 7.91
N GLY A 38 -6.20 -4.85 8.20
CA GLY A 38 -7.36 -4.13 8.72
C GLY A 38 -7.51 -4.33 10.23
N PHE A 39 -7.27 -3.29 11.01
CA PHE A 39 -7.49 -3.30 12.46
C PHE A 39 -7.85 -1.89 12.95
N GLY A 40 -8.71 -1.81 13.97
CA GLY A 40 -9.14 -0.51 14.51
C GLY A 40 -10.05 0.28 13.56
N GLY A 41 -10.84 -0.41 12.73
CA GLY A 41 -11.77 0.22 11.79
C GLY A 41 -11.12 0.88 10.56
N ARG A 42 -9.85 0.59 10.29
CA ARG A 42 -9.10 1.17 9.16
C ARG A 42 -8.16 0.16 8.51
N TRP A 43 -7.82 0.46 7.26
CA TRP A 43 -6.74 -0.16 6.50
C TRP A 43 -5.46 0.66 6.69
N TRP A 44 -4.38 0.01 7.13
CA TRP A 44 -3.18 0.72 7.60
C TRP A 44 -2.23 1.09 6.46
N VAL A 45 -2.02 0.18 5.51
CA VAL A 45 -1.14 0.44 4.35
C VAL A 45 -1.80 1.46 3.44
N LEU A 46 -3.07 1.24 3.08
CA LEU A 46 -3.85 2.18 2.26
C LEU A 46 -3.91 3.57 2.90
N GLY A 47 -4.21 3.66 4.21
CA GLY A 47 -4.23 4.94 4.92
C GLY A 47 -2.88 5.64 5.01
N ALA A 48 -1.77 4.90 4.97
CA ALA A 48 -0.43 5.49 4.89
C ALA A 48 -0.12 6.01 3.47
N ARG A 49 -0.50 5.25 2.44
CA ARG A 49 -0.31 5.62 1.02
C ARG A 49 -1.15 6.82 0.59
N LEU A 50 -2.34 6.98 1.17
CA LEU A 50 -3.26 8.09 0.88
C LEU A 50 -2.98 9.35 1.71
N ARG A 51 -1.93 9.37 2.55
CA ARG A 51 -1.67 10.51 3.44
C ARG A 51 -1.30 11.77 2.67
N ASP A 52 -0.42 11.64 1.68
CA ASP A 52 0.18 12.76 0.93
C ASP A 52 0.02 12.50 -0.59
N CYS A 53 -1.10 11.93 -1.01
CA CYS A 53 -1.32 11.46 -2.39
C CYS A 53 -1.47 12.58 -3.43
N ASP A 54 -1.66 13.82 -2.97
CA ASP A 54 -1.71 15.05 -3.78
C ASP A 54 -0.34 15.74 -3.90
N VAL A 55 0.67 15.28 -3.17
CA VAL A 55 2.04 15.80 -3.23
C VAL A 55 2.86 15.00 -4.24
N ASN A 56 3.40 15.69 -5.24
CA ASN A 56 4.32 15.10 -6.21
C ASN A 56 5.76 15.59 -5.96
N GLU A 57 6.58 14.82 -5.24
CA GLU A 57 7.95 15.22 -4.87
C GLU A 57 8.85 15.48 -6.08
N GLU A 58 8.61 14.79 -7.20
CA GLU A 58 9.41 14.89 -8.43
C GLU A 58 9.37 16.31 -9.03
N GLU A 59 8.25 17.03 -8.89
CA GLU A 59 8.11 18.41 -9.37
C GLU A 59 9.05 19.40 -8.67
N PHE A 60 9.50 19.06 -7.45
CA PHE A 60 10.26 19.96 -6.59
C PHE A 60 11.78 19.66 -6.57
N GLU A 61 12.25 18.64 -7.29
CA GLU A 61 13.66 18.23 -7.27
C GLU A 61 14.65 19.34 -7.67
N GLY A 62 14.24 20.22 -8.59
CA GLY A 62 15.04 21.35 -9.06
C GLY A 62 15.18 22.50 -8.05
N LEU A 63 14.46 22.47 -6.93
CA LEU A 63 14.50 23.55 -5.95
C LEU A 63 15.70 23.45 -5.00
N PRO A 64 16.22 24.59 -4.49
CA PRO A 64 17.14 24.61 -3.36
C PRO A 64 16.57 23.83 -2.16
N GLU A 65 17.44 23.14 -1.40
CA GLU A 65 17.04 22.25 -0.29
C GLU A 65 16.09 22.93 0.72
N ARG A 66 16.34 24.20 1.04
CA ARG A 66 15.50 24.98 1.96
C ARG A 66 14.03 25.13 1.52
N LEU A 67 13.75 25.00 0.22
CA LEU A 67 12.40 25.12 -0.36
C LEU A 67 11.73 23.77 -0.56
N ARG A 68 12.47 22.66 -0.46
CA ARG A 68 11.93 21.29 -0.57
C ARG A 68 11.30 20.78 0.73
N ARG A 69 11.63 21.40 1.86
CA ARG A 69 11.14 20.97 3.17
C ARG A 69 9.89 21.74 3.57
N MET A 70 8.78 21.02 3.73
CA MET A 70 7.57 21.54 4.36
C MET A 70 7.48 21.01 5.79
N GLU A 71 7.37 21.93 6.75
CA GLU A 71 7.17 21.61 8.16
C GLU A 71 5.70 21.85 8.51
N THR A 72 5.19 21.19 9.55
CA THR A 72 3.78 21.30 9.95
C THR A 72 3.35 22.75 10.24
N HIS A 73 4.26 23.58 10.74
CA HIS A 73 3.97 24.99 11.00
C HIS A 73 3.83 25.83 9.71
N HIS A 74 4.43 25.42 8.58
CA HIS A 74 4.23 26.07 7.28
C HIS A 74 2.81 25.85 6.72
N LEU A 75 2.14 24.78 7.14
CA LEU A 75 0.79 24.42 6.69
C LEU A 75 -0.31 25.13 7.50
N ARG A 76 0.04 25.79 8.61
CA ARG A 76 -0.91 26.52 9.46
C ARG A 76 -0.95 27.98 9.04
N SER A 77 -2.12 28.44 8.61
CA SER A 77 -2.32 29.84 8.18
C SER A 77 -2.41 30.83 9.34
N HIS A 78 -2.69 30.36 10.56
CA HIS A 78 -2.64 31.15 11.78
C HIS A 78 -1.26 31.03 12.44
N ARG A 79 -0.81 32.13 13.05
CA ARG A 79 0.40 32.15 13.88
C ARG A 79 0.19 31.46 15.22
#